data_AF-A0A2M8PFV2-F1
#
_entry.id   AF-A0A2M8PFV2-F1
#
_cell.length_a   1.000
_cell.length_b   1.000
_cell.length_c   1.000
_cell.angle_alpha   90.00
_cell.angle_beta   90.00
_cell.angle_gamma   90.00
#
_symmetry.space_group_name_H-M   'P 1'
#
loop_
_entity.id
_entity.type
_entity.pdbx_description
1 polymer ?
#
loop_
_entity_poly.entity_id
_entity_poly.type
_entity_poly.pdbx_seq_one_letter_code
_entity_poly.pdbx_strand_id
1 'polypeptide(L)'
;MRIHPLRLVPILALCAALSSFSLTYAQDSGDKPPTGMTIHVVQRGETLFRIAQRYGTTVEDLAQLNGIQNPAVLAVGQRLLVPSAPVTPEEASIGVPTSYTLQFGDTLFKLAVTFGTTEAAIAARNYITNPRQMYIGQRIALQEGAEDATGIKRGWIHRVARGETLYHIAARYSTSADLIRLVNRLRRADMLYSGQPLVIPADETGLPLTDLPLPLARFEMTPAEQGRTSALRIVTLQPTRLEVRFMNKPLLIFSDEAQVTHTALLGIDALAEPSLYPLHLIATTSDGEQRQFEWRVRVADGGYRSEAIALAANQLDLLNPAITQPEEQRVRQVVSAITPQRYFSGLMGLPCAAPVTSPFGTRRSYNNGALNTLHTGTDFAALPGAAVYAPAAGVVVLAETLAVRGNAVIIDHGWGIFTGYWHLESLNVRAGALVQAGEVIGTVGSSGRSTGPHLHWELFVQGVQVDPLQWTKQSFP
;
A
#
# COMPACT_ATOMS: atom_id res chain seq x y z
N MET A 1 -64.82 -56.19 -11.86
CA MET A 1 -64.48 -55.57 -10.56
C MET A 1 -63.18 -54.79 -10.75
N ARG A 2 -63.04 -53.47 -10.56
CA ARG A 2 -63.92 -52.31 -10.29
C ARG A 2 -63.48 -51.21 -11.32
N ILE A 3 -64.25 -50.29 -11.91
CA ILE A 3 -65.18 -49.25 -11.40
C ILE A 3 -64.44 -48.28 -10.46
N HIS A 4 -64.29 -46.95 -10.67
CA HIS A 4 -64.50 -45.93 -11.74
C HIS A 4 -63.69 -44.66 -11.29
N PRO A 5 -63.81 -43.41 -11.81
CA PRO A 5 -64.23 -42.82 -13.11
C PRO A 5 -63.07 -42.02 -13.80
N LEU A 6 -63.02 -41.76 -15.12
CA LEU A 6 -63.74 -40.76 -15.97
C LEU A 6 -63.43 -39.25 -15.75
N ARG A 7 -62.86 -38.61 -16.79
CA ARG A 7 -63.07 -37.21 -17.27
C ARG A 7 -62.52 -36.05 -16.38
N LEU A 8 -62.26 -34.81 -16.86
CA LEU A 8 -62.59 -34.11 -18.13
C LEU A 8 -61.52 -33.02 -18.48
N VAL A 9 -61.28 -32.81 -19.79
CA VAL A 9 -60.65 -31.64 -20.48
C VAL A 9 -61.53 -30.36 -20.29
N PRO A 10 -61.16 -29.04 -20.42
CA PRO A 10 -60.19 -28.39 -21.37
C PRO A 10 -59.34 -27.13 -20.94
N ILE A 11 -58.33 -26.80 -21.80
CA ILE A 11 -57.93 -25.50 -22.43
C ILE A 11 -57.62 -24.23 -21.57
N LEU A 12 -56.69 -23.39 -22.11
CA LEU A 12 -56.23 -22.03 -21.73
C LEU A 12 -55.19 -21.97 -20.57
N ALA A 13 -54.17 -21.10 -20.59
CA ALA A 13 -53.80 -20.03 -21.53
C ALA A 13 -52.28 -19.88 -21.74
N LEU A 14 -51.92 -19.17 -22.82
CA LEU A 14 -50.58 -18.69 -23.15
C LEU A 14 -50.03 -17.74 -22.07
N CYS A 15 -48.87 -18.06 -21.48
CA CYS A 15 -48.02 -17.09 -20.79
C CYS A 15 -46.55 -17.52 -20.88
N ALA A 16 -45.79 -16.87 -21.76
CA ALA A 16 -44.34 -17.09 -21.89
C ALA A 16 -43.60 -16.37 -20.75
N ALA A 17 -43.37 -17.09 -19.65
CA ALA A 17 -42.45 -16.64 -18.60
C ALA A 17 -41.00 -16.87 -19.06
N LEU A 18 -40.47 -15.92 -19.82
CA LEU A 18 -39.02 -15.79 -20.00
C LEU A 18 -38.39 -15.59 -18.62
N SER A 19 -37.73 -16.63 -18.11
CA SER A 19 -36.86 -16.54 -16.95
C SER A 19 -35.64 -15.69 -17.32
N SER A 20 -35.79 -14.38 -17.24
CA SER A 20 -34.69 -13.43 -17.40
C SER A 20 -33.63 -13.75 -16.36
N PHE A 21 -32.55 -14.39 -16.81
CA PHE A 21 -31.28 -14.33 -16.10
C PHE A 21 -30.85 -12.88 -16.07
N SER A 22 -31.17 -12.17 -14.99
CA SER A 22 -30.54 -10.91 -14.67
C SER A 22 -29.07 -11.16 -14.43
N LEU A 23 -28.28 -11.05 -15.50
CA LEU A 23 -26.85 -10.82 -15.43
C LEU A 23 -26.65 -9.52 -14.65
N THR A 24 -26.46 -9.63 -13.34
CA THR A 24 -26.03 -8.53 -12.50
C THR A 24 -24.60 -8.18 -12.91
N TYR A 25 -24.47 -7.30 -13.89
CA TYR A 25 -23.19 -6.75 -14.29
C TYR A 25 -22.55 -6.08 -13.07
N ALA A 26 -21.37 -6.56 -12.68
CA ALA A 26 -20.47 -5.80 -11.85
C ALA A 26 -20.02 -4.57 -12.67
N GLN A 27 -20.69 -3.44 -12.48
CA GLN A 27 -20.22 -2.16 -13.02
C GLN A 27 -19.21 -1.55 -12.05
N ASP A 28 -17.95 -1.68 -12.44
CA ASP A 28 -16.89 -0.75 -12.10
C ASP A 28 -17.23 0.62 -12.71
N SER A 29 -17.75 1.54 -11.90
CA SER A 29 -17.93 2.94 -12.29
C SER A 29 -17.57 3.87 -11.13
N GLY A 30 -16.70 4.84 -11.44
CA GLY A 30 -16.28 5.89 -10.51
C GLY A 30 -17.35 6.97 -10.33
N ASP A 31 -18.55 6.56 -9.91
CA ASP A 31 -19.72 7.43 -9.96
C ASP A 31 -19.64 8.59 -8.96
N LYS A 32 -19.83 9.78 -9.53
CA LYS A 32 -20.05 11.03 -8.81
C LYS A 32 -21.37 10.90 -8.04
N PRO A 33 -21.40 11.15 -6.71
CA PRO A 33 -22.65 11.05 -5.95
C PRO A 33 -23.69 12.08 -6.46
N PRO A 34 -25.00 11.82 -6.31
CA PRO A 34 -26.04 12.78 -6.64
C PRO A 34 -25.84 14.13 -5.92
N THR A 35 -26.34 15.21 -6.53
CA THR A 35 -26.25 16.56 -5.98
C THR A 35 -26.81 16.62 -4.56
N GLY A 36 -26.00 17.06 -3.59
CA GLY A 36 -26.35 17.08 -2.16
C GLY A 36 -25.94 15.83 -1.39
N MET A 37 -25.20 14.89 -1.98
CA MET A 37 -24.74 13.66 -1.33
C MET A 37 -23.22 13.47 -1.47
N THR A 38 -22.60 12.73 -0.54
CA THR A 38 -21.17 12.37 -0.51
C THR A 38 -21.00 10.87 -0.26
N ILE A 39 -19.78 10.36 -0.45
CA ILE A 39 -19.45 8.95 -0.19
C ILE A 39 -18.59 8.84 1.07
N HIS A 40 -19.21 8.33 2.13
CA HIS A 40 -18.56 7.89 3.36
C HIS A 40 -18.03 6.46 3.21
N VAL A 41 -16.76 6.22 3.56
CA VAL A 41 -16.20 4.86 3.64
C VAL A 41 -16.29 4.39 5.09
N VAL A 42 -16.99 3.28 5.35
CA VAL A 42 -17.18 2.71 6.70
C VAL A 42 -15.84 2.35 7.32
N GLN A 43 -15.59 2.85 8.53
CA GLN A 43 -14.40 2.51 9.32
C GLN A 43 -14.67 1.38 10.32
N ARG A 44 -13.60 0.74 10.81
CA ARG A 44 -13.69 -0.28 11.86
C ARG A 44 -14.33 0.29 13.13
N GLY A 45 -15.44 -0.30 13.56
CA GLY A 45 -16.17 0.12 14.77
C GLY A 45 -17.19 1.25 14.57
N GLU A 46 -17.40 1.69 13.34
CA GLU A 46 -18.56 2.52 13.00
C GLU A 46 -19.83 1.66 12.86
N THR A 47 -20.98 2.28 13.13
CA THR A 47 -22.31 1.68 12.98
C THR A 47 -23.16 2.63 12.16
N LEU A 48 -24.20 2.11 11.48
CA LEU A 48 -25.06 2.95 10.65
C LEU A 48 -25.68 4.10 11.46
N PHE A 49 -25.96 3.88 12.74
CA PHE A 49 -26.37 4.91 13.71
C PHE A 49 -25.34 6.04 13.89
N ARG A 50 -24.06 5.73 14.15
CA ARG A 50 -23.02 6.74 14.33
C ARG A 50 -22.74 7.52 13.03
N ILE A 51 -22.92 6.86 11.89
CA ILE A 51 -22.76 7.47 10.57
C ILE A 51 -23.95 8.41 10.32
N ALA A 52 -25.19 7.93 10.45
CA ALA A 52 -26.41 8.72 10.30
C ALA A 52 -26.40 9.98 11.20
N GLN A 53 -26.10 9.81 12.48
CA GLN A 53 -25.95 10.93 13.44
C GLN A 53 -24.89 11.95 12.99
N ARG A 54 -23.77 11.50 12.43
CA ARG A 54 -22.68 12.38 11.94
C ARG A 54 -23.10 13.22 10.73
N TYR A 55 -23.92 12.67 9.84
CA TYR A 55 -24.37 13.35 8.62
C TYR A 55 -25.76 14.00 8.75
N GLY A 56 -26.32 14.08 9.98
CA GLY A 56 -27.60 14.74 10.24
C GLY A 56 -28.81 14.02 9.62
N THR A 57 -28.76 12.69 9.54
CA THR A 57 -29.81 11.83 8.94
C THR A 57 -30.18 10.68 9.88
N THR A 58 -31.14 9.83 9.49
CA THR A 58 -31.59 8.67 10.29
C THR A 58 -30.93 7.37 9.82
N VAL A 59 -31.04 6.30 10.62
CA VAL A 59 -30.51 4.97 10.26
C VAL A 59 -31.31 4.40 9.10
N GLU A 60 -32.62 4.63 9.13
CA GLU A 60 -33.62 4.16 8.18
C GLU A 60 -33.40 4.82 6.82
N ASP A 61 -33.33 6.16 6.77
CA ASP A 61 -33.05 6.91 5.54
C ASP A 61 -31.70 6.50 4.94
N LEU A 62 -30.67 6.35 5.79
CA LEU A 62 -29.33 5.99 5.34
C LEU A 62 -29.24 4.53 4.87
N ALA A 63 -29.98 3.61 5.49
CA ALA A 63 -30.09 2.23 5.05
C ALA A 63 -30.79 2.14 3.68
N GLN A 64 -31.91 2.85 3.54
CA GLN A 64 -32.69 2.90 2.31
C GLN A 64 -31.89 3.53 1.16
N LEU A 65 -31.18 4.63 1.42
CA LEU A 65 -30.31 5.32 0.46
C LEU A 65 -29.18 4.43 -0.10
N ASN A 66 -28.78 3.39 0.66
CA ASN A 66 -27.68 2.49 0.32
C ASN A 66 -28.10 1.04 0.02
N GLY A 67 -29.41 0.76 -0.03
CA GLY A 67 -29.92 -0.61 -0.22
C GLY A 67 -29.54 -1.60 0.89
N ILE A 68 -29.22 -1.11 2.10
CA ILE A 68 -28.80 -1.95 3.23
C ILE A 68 -30.02 -2.64 3.83
N GLN A 69 -30.13 -3.96 3.63
CA GLN A 69 -31.21 -4.77 4.19
C GLN A 69 -31.04 -5.04 5.70
N ASN A 70 -29.80 -5.01 6.22
CA ASN A 70 -29.53 -5.22 7.64
C ASN A 70 -28.55 -4.15 8.19
N PRO A 71 -29.06 -3.09 8.83
CA PRO A 71 -28.24 -2.02 9.43
C PRO A 71 -27.21 -2.45 10.47
N ALA A 72 -27.32 -3.67 11.02
CA ALA A 72 -26.35 -4.20 11.97
C ALA A 72 -25.10 -4.82 11.30
N VAL A 73 -25.12 -5.03 9.98
CA VAL A 73 -24.01 -5.62 9.22
C VAL A 73 -23.48 -4.60 8.22
N LEU A 74 -22.46 -3.86 8.65
CA LEU A 74 -21.64 -3.02 7.77
C LEU A 74 -20.26 -3.64 7.60
N ALA A 75 -19.79 -3.74 6.36
CA ALA A 75 -18.42 -4.14 6.08
C ALA A 75 -17.48 -2.94 6.22
N VAL A 76 -16.31 -3.13 6.84
CA VAL A 76 -15.27 -2.09 6.85
C VAL A 76 -14.78 -1.88 5.41
N GLY A 77 -14.61 -0.62 4.99
CA GLY A 77 -14.32 -0.27 3.60
C GLY A 77 -15.56 -0.15 2.70
N GLN A 78 -16.76 -0.50 3.17
CA GLN A 78 -18.01 -0.29 2.44
C GLN A 78 -18.22 1.21 2.14
N ARG A 79 -18.59 1.52 0.89
CA ARG A 79 -18.91 2.88 0.44
C ARG A 79 -20.40 3.13 0.68
N LEU A 80 -20.72 4.15 1.46
CA LEU A 80 -22.07 4.61 1.75
C LEU A 80 -22.28 6.02 1.21
N LEU A 81 -23.33 6.19 0.42
CA LEU A 81 -23.88 7.47 0.06
C LEU A 81 -24.55 8.10 1.29
N VAL A 82 -24.14 9.31 1.68
CA VAL A 82 -24.65 10.05 2.85
C VAL A 82 -24.97 11.51 2.46
N PRO A 83 -25.87 12.22 3.15
CA PRO A 83 -26.14 13.63 2.84
C PRO A 83 -24.92 14.54 3.02
N SER A 84 -24.86 15.61 2.23
CA SER A 84 -23.90 16.70 2.34
C SER A 84 -24.57 17.98 2.84
N ALA A 85 -23.80 18.86 3.48
CA ALA A 85 -24.27 20.23 3.73
C ALA A 85 -24.54 20.95 2.39
N PRO A 86 -25.57 21.81 2.30
CA PRO A 86 -25.87 22.55 1.08
C PRO A 86 -24.74 23.54 0.76
N VAL A 87 -24.25 23.50 -0.49
CA VAL A 87 -23.23 24.42 -1.01
C VAL A 87 -23.82 25.19 -2.20
N THR A 88 -23.44 26.46 -2.36
CA THR A 88 -23.96 27.33 -3.41
C THR A 88 -23.37 26.99 -4.79
N PRO A 89 -24.12 27.18 -5.90
CA PRO A 89 -23.65 26.78 -7.24
C PRO A 89 -22.43 27.55 -7.79
N GLU A 90 -22.08 28.71 -7.22
CA GLU A 90 -21.03 29.60 -7.74
C GLU A 90 -19.60 29.02 -7.63
N GLU A 91 -19.34 28.05 -6.76
CA GLU A 91 -18.00 27.44 -6.59
C GLU A 91 -17.70 26.31 -7.62
N ALA A 92 -18.64 25.98 -8.51
CA ALA A 92 -18.66 24.70 -9.24
C ALA A 92 -18.12 24.71 -10.68
N SER A 93 -17.70 25.85 -11.25
CA SER A 93 -17.15 25.97 -12.62
C SER A 93 -15.91 26.87 -12.65
N ILE A 94 -14.74 26.45 -13.16
CA ILE A 94 -14.18 26.75 -14.50
C ILE A 94 -13.15 25.66 -14.91
N GLY A 95 -13.34 24.91 -16.01
CA GLY A 95 -12.32 23.99 -16.59
C GLY A 95 -12.59 22.47 -16.50
N VAL A 96 -11.64 21.65 -16.96
CA VAL A 96 -11.74 20.17 -16.97
C VAL A 96 -11.18 19.60 -15.67
N PRO A 97 -11.90 18.72 -14.94
CA PRO A 97 -11.42 18.15 -13.69
C PRO A 97 -10.33 17.09 -13.92
N THR A 98 -9.22 17.20 -13.19
CA THR A 98 -8.15 16.20 -13.15
C THR A 98 -8.39 15.25 -11.98
N SER A 99 -8.34 13.94 -12.23
CA SER A 99 -8.37 12.93 -11.16
C SER A 99 -7.01 12.87 -10.48
N TYR A 100 -6.97 13.21 -9.20
CA TYR A 100 -5.78 13.21 -8.36
C TYR A 100 -5.93 12.19 -7.24
N THR A 101 -4.88 11.43 -6.96
CA THR A 101 -4.85 10.48 -5.84
C THR A 101 -4.14 11.14 -4.67
N LEU A 102 -4.81 11.28 -3.52
CA LEU A 102 -4.23 11.81 -2.30
C LEU A 102 -2.96 11.05 -1.93
N GLN A 103 -1.86 11.79 -1.94
CA GLN A 103 -0.57 11.40 -1.43
C GLN A 103 -0.50 11.64 0.08
N PHE A 104 0.63 11.27 0.67
CA PHE A 104 0.88 11.57 2.05
C PHE A 104 1.14 13.08 2.24
N GLY A 105 0.59 13.66 3.32
CA GLY A 105 0.76 15.07 3.64
C GLY A 105 -0.17 16.00 2.87
N ASP A 106 -1.05 15.46 2.02
CA ASP A 106 -2.08 16.26 1.38
C ASP A 106 -3.15 16.68 2.40
N THR A 107 -3.25 17.99 2.52
CA THR A 107 -4.35 18.69 3.18
C THR A 107 -5.16 19.41 2.12
N LEU A 108 -6.43 19.73 2.40
CA LEU A 108 -7.20 20.58 1.50
C LEU A 108 -6.48 21.91 1.26
N PHE A 109 -5.86 22.48 2.30
CA PHE A 109 -4.95 23.62 2.21
C PHE A 109 -3.83 23.42 1.17
N LYS A 110 -2.98 22.38 1.31
CA LYS A 110 -1.88 22.10 0.37
C LYS A 110 -2.37 22.01 -1.08
N LEU A 111 -3.48 21.33 -1.29
CA LEU A 111 -4.09 21.16 -2.61
C LEU A 111 -4.70 22.45 -3.14
N ALA A 112 -5.31 23.27 -2.28
CA ALA A 112 -5.82 24.60 -2.63
C ALA A 112 -4.68 25.50 -3.13
N VAL A 113 -3.54 25.53 -2.42
CA VAL A 113 -2.33 26.23 -2.90
C VAL A 113 -1.82 25.65 -4.21
N THR A 114 -1.80 24.31 -4.33
CA THR A 114 -1.20 23.62 -5.48
C THR A 114 -1.97 23.84 -6.78
N PHE A 115 -3.30 23.87 -6.69
CA PHE A 115 -4.20 24.01 -7.84
C PHE A 115 -4.80 25.43 -7.95
N GLY A 116 -4.26 26.44 -7.25
CA GLY A 116 -4.73 27.82 -7.36
C GLY A 116 -6.22 27.98 -7.05
N THR A 117 -6.72 27.30 -6.01
CA THR A 117 -8.14 27.25 -5.66
C THR A 117 -8.33 27.37 -4.15
N THR A 118 -9.53 27.14 -3.62
CA THR A 118 -9.84 27.22 -2.18
C THR A 118 -10.11 25.84 -1.57
N GLU A 119 -9.90 25.70 -0.27
CA GLU A 119 -10.28 24.49 0.47
C GLU A 119 -11.77 24.20 0.34
N ALA A 120 -12.61 25.24 0.38
CA ALA A 120 -14.05 25.16 0.18
C ALA A 120 -14.41 24.59 -1.20
N ALA A 121 -13.81 25.11 -2.29
CA ALA A 121 -14.08 24.62 -3.64
C ALA A 121 -13.60 23.17 -3.85
N ILE A 122 -12.47 22.76 -3.27
CA ILE A 122 -12.04 21.35 -3.29
C ILE A 122 -13.00 20.49 -2.47
N ALA A 123 -13.36 20.92 -1.27
CA ALA A 123 -14.29 20.23 -0.39
C ALA A 123 -15.65 20.03 -1.06
N ALA A 124 -16.24 21.09 -1.61
CA ALA A 124 -17.52 21.06 -2.31
C ALA A 124 -17.48 20.12 -3.53
N ARG A 125 -16.45 20.24 -4.39
CA ARG A 125 -16.29 19.40 -5.60
C ARG A 125 -16.11 17.92 -5.28
N ASN A 126 -15.52 17.60 -4.13
CA ASN A 126 -15.29 16.22 -3.67
C ASN A 126 -16.25 15.76 -2.59
N TYR A 127 -17.24 16.61 -2.26
CA TYR A 127 -18.22 16.40 -1.21
C TYR A 127 -17.60 16.08 0.18
N ILE A 128 -16.42 16.62 0.47
CA ILE A 128 -15.68 16.38 1.72
C ILE A 128 -16.25 17.29 2.82
N THR A 129 -17.13 16.75 3.66
CA THR A 129 -17.68 17.47 4.82
C THR A 129 -16.77 17.45 6.05
N ASN A 130 -15.78 16.56 6.09
CA ASN A 130 -14.79 16.49 7.16
C ASN A 130 -13.41 16.11 6.60
N PRO A 131 -12.46 17.05 6.49
CA PRO A 131 -11.12 16.79 5.95
C PRO A 131 -10.33 15.72 6.72
N ARG A 132 -10.63 15.49 8.01
CA ARG A 132 -9.97 14.43 8.82
C ARG A 132 -10.39 13.01 8.42
N GLN A 133 -11.37 12.85 7.53
CA GLN A 133 -11.75 11.57 6.93
C GLN A 133 -11.04 11.27 5.62
N MET A 134 -10.29 12.23 5.07
CA MET A 134 -9.42 11.96 3.92
C MET A 134 -8.40 10.88 4.27
N TYR A 135 -8.07 10.05 3.30
CA TYR A 135 -7.13 8.94 3.47
C TYR A 135 -6.16 8.83 2.31
N ILE A 136 -4.97 8.30 2.57
CA ILE A 136 -3.91 8.16 1.57
C ILE A 136 -4.34 7.10 0.55
N GLY A 137 -4.24 7.43 -0.74
CA GLY A 137 -4.79 6.62 -1.82
C GLY A 137 -6.26 6.91 -2.18
N GLN A 138 -6.91 7.91 -1.56
CA GLN A 138 -8.22 8.39 -1.99
C GLN A 138 -8.11 9.14 -3.32
N ARG A 139 -8.95 8.81 -4.30
CA ARG A 139 -9.07 9.60 -5.54
C ARG A 139 -10.05 10.75 -5.33
N ILE A 140 -9.63 11.96 -5.71
CA ILE A 140 -10.41 13.20 -5.69
C ILE A 140 -10.35 13.89 -7.06
N ALA A 141 -11.36 14.69 -7.38
CA ALA A 141 -11.40 15.58 -8.53
C ALA A 141 -10.82 16.94 -8.12
N LEU A 142 -9.70 17.33 -8.73
CA LEU A 142 -9.08 18.64 -8.59
C LEU A 142 -9.23 19.44 -9.88
N GLN A 143 -9.11 20.76 -9.76
CA GLN A 143 -9.38 21.70 -10.83
C GLN A 143 -8.50 22.92 -10.59
N GLU A 144 -7.75 23.34 -11.60
CA GLU A 144 -6.98 24.57 -11.52
C GLU A 144 -7.95 25.77 -11.47
N GLY A 145 -7.75 26.65 -10.49
CA GLY A 145 -8.49 27.91 -10.35
C GLY A 145 -7.66 29.12 -10.81
N ALA A 146 -8.13 30.33 -10.49
CA ALA A 146 -7.38 31.55 -10.75
C ALA A 146 -6.20 31.67 -9.78
N GLU A 147 -5.01 32.09 -10.25
CA GLU A 147 -3.77 32.07 -9.45
C GLU A 147 -3.87 32.82 -8.10
N ASP A 148 -4.72 33.86 -8.01
CA ASP A 148 -4.93 34.67 -6.81
C ASP A 148 -6.08 34.16 -5.90
N ALA A 149 -6.82 33.11 -6.31
CA ALA A 149 -8.00 32.61 -5.58
C ALA A 149 -7.68 31.93 -4.24
N THR A 150 -6.40 31.64 -3.96
CA THR A 150 -5.97 30.95 -2.73
C THR A 150 -6.08 31.81 -1.47
N GLY A 151 -6.20 33.14 -1.60
CA GLY A 151 -6.25 34.07 -0.47
C GLY A 151 -4.94 34.24 0.32
N ILE A 152 -3.91 33.43 0.02
CA ILE A 152 -2.63 33.46 0.73
C ILE A 152 -1.89 34.76 0.41
N LYS A 153 -1.79 35.64 1.39
CA LYS A 153 -0.93 36.82 1.30
C LYS A 153 0.53 36.38 1.24
N ARG A 154 1.31 37.09 0.42
CA ARG A 154 2.77 36.99 0.46
C ARG A 154 3.22 37.42 1.86
N GLY A 155 3.72 36.48 2.67
CA GLY A 155 4.21 36.72 4.02
C GLY A 155 5.57 37.42 3.98
N TRP A 156 6.58 36.87 4.65
CA TRP A 156 7.92 37.47 4.65
C TRP A 156 8.63 37.29 3.32
N ILE A 157 9.48 38.25 2.95
CA ILE A 157 10.51 38.05 1.93
C ILE A 157 11.79 37.63 2.63
N HIS A 158 12.12 36.35 2.55
CA HIS A 158 13.42 35.84 2.95
C HIS A 158 14.42 36.03 1.79
N ARG A 159 15.69 36.32 2.10
CA ARG A 159 16.77 36.39 1.10
C ARG A 159 17.78 35.29 1.36
N VAL A 160 17.86 34.33 0.44
CA VAL A 160 18.71 33.14 0.53
C VAL A 160 20.16 33.52 0.81
N ALA A 161 20.72 33.05 1.92
CA ALA A 161 22.14 33.17 2.23
C ALA A 161 22.99 32.15 1.43
N ARG A 162 24.30 32.40 1.34
CA ARG A 162 25.23 31.51 0.65
C ARG A 162 25.27 30.13 1.32
N GLY A 163 24.87 29.09 0.60
CA GLY A 163 24.82 27.70 1.11
C GLY A 163 23.54 27.35 1.88
N GLU A 164 22.58 28.28 1.97
CA GLU A 164 21.27 28.01 2.57
C GLU A 164 20.41 27.15 1.62
N THR A 165 19.63 26.22 2.17
CA THR A 165 18.77 25.29 1.42
C THR A 165 17.31 25.57 1.76
N LEU A 166 16.35 25.11 0.93
CA LEU A 166 14.93 25.23 1.30
C LEU A 166 14.61 24.56 2.65
N TYR A 167 15.34 23.52 3.06
CA TYR A 167 15.16 22.88 4.37
C TYR A 167 15.67 23.75 5.52
N HIS A 168 16.81 24.43 5.37
CA HIS A 168 17.29 25.41 6.35
C HIS A 168 16.29 26.57 6.53
N ILE A 169 15.72 27.06 5.43
CA ILE A 169 14.73 28.14 5.42
C ILE A 169 13.41 27.65 6.05
N ALA A 170 12.95 26.46 5.65
CA ALA A 170 11.75 25.82 6.21
C ALA A 170 11.84 25.66 7.73
N ALA A 171 12.98 25.17 8.24
CA ALA A 171 13.24 25.03 9.67
C ALA A 171 13.24 26.39 10.38
N ARG A 172 13.89 27.41 9.79
CA ARG A 172 13.96 28.77 10.34
C ARG A 172 12.59 29.44 10.50
N TYR A 173 11.67 29.17 9.58
CA TYR A 173 10.31 29.74 9.60
C TYR A 173 9.24 28.74 10.05
N SER A 174 9.60 27.59 10.63
CA SER A 174 8.64 26.57 11.09
C SER A 174 7.56 26.20 10.06
N THR A 175 7.96 26.09 8.79
CA THR A 175 7.14 25.74 7.62
C THR A 175 7.74 24.52 6.92
N SER A 176 7.14 24.04 5.83
CA SER A 176 7.74 23.00 4.99
C SER A 176 8.49 23.59 3.80
N ALA A 177 9.51 22.85 3.34
CA ALA A 177 10.22 23.18 2.11
C ALA A 177 9.30 23.10 0.88
N ASP A 178 8.30 22.21 0.91
CA ASP A 178 7.31 22.02 -0.16
C ASP A 178 6.41 23.25 -0.32
N LEU A 179 5.92 23.81 0.78
CA LEU A 179 5.02 24.97 0.74
C LEU A 179 5.78 26.24 0.28
N ILE A 180 7.03 26.44 0.73
CA ILE A 180 7.90 27.49 0.19
C ILE A 180 8.13 27.27 -1.31
N ARG A 181 8.49 26.05 -1.73
CA ARG A 181 8.71 25.70 -3.14
C ARG A 181 7.50 26.02 -4.00
N LEU A 182 6.31 25.70 -3.50
CA LEU A 182 5.03 25.86 -4.19
C LEU A 182 4.66 27.34 -4.37
N VAL A 183 4.67 28.12 -3.28
CA VAL A 183 4.30 29.55 -3.30
C VAL A 183 5.29 30.39 -4.11
N ASN A 184 6.55 29.95 -4.21
CA ASN A 184 7.57 30.59 -5.07
C ASN A 184 7.65 30.00 -6.49
N ARG A 185 6.76 29.07 -6.86
CA ARG A 185 6.72 28.39 -8.17
C ARG A 185 8.07 27.77 -8.58
N LEU A 186 8.84 27.30 -7.59
CA LEU A 186 10.15 26.69 -7.81
C LEU A 186 9.98 25.30 -8.42
N ARG A 187 10.58 25.10 -9.61
CA ARG A 187 10.55 23.82 -10.34
C ARG A 187 11.31 22.69 -9.63
N ARG A 188 12.23 23.05 -8.72
CA ARG A 188 13.13 22.16 -7.98
C ARG A 188 13.43 22.74 -6.60
N ALA A 189 13.58 21.89 -5.59
CA ALA A 189 13.80 22.31 -4.20
C ALA A 189 15.29 22.63 -3.88
N ASP A 190 16.17 22.14 -4.73
CA ASP A 190 17.63 22.10 -4.62
C ASP A 190 18.34 23.27 -5.33
N MET A 191 17.62 24.04 -6.15
CA MET A 191 18.17 25.10 -7.01
C MET A 191 17.87 26.49 -6.44
N LEU A 192 18.62 26.90 -5.42
CA LEU A 192 18.58 28.26 -4.85
C LEU A 192 19.87 29.03 -5.15
N TYR A 193 19.74 30.35 -5.37
CA TYR A 193 20.87 31.25 -5.60
C TYR A 193 21.00 32.26 -4.46
N SER A 194 22.24 32.62 -4.09
CA SER A 194 22.48 33.61 -3.02
C SER A 194 21.83 34.96 -3.38
N GLY A 195 21.11 35.55 -2.43
CA GLY A 195 20.36 36.80 -2.59
C GLY A 195 18.96 36.65 -3.22
N GLN A 196 18.59 35.44 -3.69
CA GLN A 196 17.28 35.15 -4.23
C GLN A 196 16.19 35.48 -3.19
N PRO A 197 15.19 36.31 -3.54
CA PRO A 197 14.04 36.55 -2.68
C PRO A 197 13.09 35.35 -2.76
N LEU A 198 12.67 34.85 -1.60
CA LEU A 198 11.63 33.84 -1.46
C LEU A 198 10.51 34.38 -0.57
N VAL A 199 9.28 34.26 -1.04
CA VAL A 199 8.06 34.48 -0.24
C VAL A 199 7.90 33.31 0.72
N ILE A 200 7.91 33.59 2.01
CA ILE A 200 7.54 32.61 3.04
C ILE A 200 6.02 32.72 3.26
N PRO A 201 5.27 31.62 3.14
CA PRO A 201 3.82 31.63 3.28
C PRO A 201 3.43 31.89 4.75
N ALA A 202 2.45 32.77 4.95
CA ALA A 202 1.94 33.11 6.27
C ALA A 202 0.41 33.29 6.23
N ASP A 203 -0.24 33.09 7.37
CA ASP A 203 -1.68 33.27 7.54
C ASP A 203 -2.08 34.76 7.67
N GLU A 204 -3.36 35.03 7.91
CA GLU A 204 -3.86 36.40 8.07
C GLU A 204 -3.28 37.14 9.27
N THR A 205 -2.79 36.40 10.29
CA THR A 205 -2.13 36.95 11.48
C THR A 205 -0.62 37.15 11.28
N GLY A 206 -0.07 36.64 10.17
CA GLY A 206 1.35 36.65 9.88
C GLY A 206 2.12 35.51 10.55
N LEU A 207 1.47 34.43 10.98
CA LEU A 207 2.15 33.21 11.42
C LEU A 207 2.52 32.33 10.22
N PRO A 208 3.63 31.56 10.25
CA PRO A 208 4.02 30.72 9.12
C PRO A 208 3.00 29.62 8.87
N LEU A 209 2.60 29.43 7.62
CA LEU A 209 1.76 28.30 7.22
C LEU A 209 2.61 27.05 7.05
N THR A 210 2.06 25.88 7.36
CA THR A 210 2.69 24.58 7.09
C THR A 210 1.65 23.58 6.60
N ASP A 211 2.01 22.76 5.60
CA ASP A 211 1.18 21.67 5.09
C ASP A 211 1.40 20.34 5.84
N LEU A 212 2.52 20.22 6.55
CA LEU A 212 2.87 19.10 7.42
C LEU A 212 3.00 19.56 8.89
N PRO A 213 2.58 18.74 9.87
CA PRO A 213 2.76 19.08 11.26
C PRO A 213 4.23 18.94 11.67
N LEU A 214 4.75 19.93 12.40
CA LEU A 214 6.12 19.93 12.92
C LEU A 214 6.38 18.67 13.78
N PRO A 215 7.56 18.02 13.69
CA PRO A 215 8.79 18.47 13.00
C PRO A 215 8.91 17.99 11.54
N LEU A 216 7.84 17.50 10.91
CA LEU A 216 7.90 16.84 9.61
C LEU A 216 8.07 17.86 8.47
N ALA A 217 9.09 17.67 7.64
CA ALA A 217 9.43 18.52 6.50
C ALA A 217 8.98 17.92 5.15
N ARG A 218 8.95 16.59 5.05
CA ARG A 218 8.45 15.80 3.91
C ARG A 218 8.06 14.43 4.43
N PHE A 219 7.02 13.82 3.85
CA PHE A 219 6.65 12.44 4.17
C PHE A 219 6.00 11.85 2.93
N GLU A 220 6.50 10.70 2.47
CA GLU A 220 6.08 10.02 1.26
C GLU A 220 5.94 8.53 1.54
N MET A 221 4.91 7.91 0.95
CA MET A 221 4.71 6.46 1.04
C MET A 221 4.25 5.93 -0.33
N THR A 222 4.91 4.90 -0.84
CA THR A 222 4.44 4.23 -2.07
C THR A 222 3.15 3.44 -1.77
N PRO A 223 2.26 3.20 -2.75
CA PRO A 223 1.00 2.51 -2.52
C PRO A 223 1.15 1.21 -1.71
N ALA A 224 0.26 1.00 -0.74
CA ALA A 224 0.16 -0.24 0.01
C ALA A 224 -0.87 -1.15 -0.67
N GLU A 225 -0.45 -2.35 -1.04
CA GLU A 225 -1.22 -3.33 -1.79
C GLU A 225 -0.85 -4.71 -1.25
N GLN A 226 -1.83 -5.60 -1.05
CA GLN A 226 -1.60 -6.96 -0.56
C GLN A 226 -0.41 -7.62 -1.27
N GLY A 227 0.49 -8.24 -0.50
CA GLY A 227 1.58 -9.02 -1.07
C GLY A 227 2.68 -8.21 -1.75
N ARG A 228 2.74 -6.90 -1.53
CA ARG A 228 3.74 -6.02 -2.14
C ARG A 228 4.54 -5.26 -1.09
N THR A 229 5.70 -4.77 -1.52
CA THR A 229 6.55 -3.87 -0.75
C THR A 229 6.02 -2.45 -0.89
N SER A 230 5.81 -1.78 0.25
CA SER A 230 5.67 -0.32 0.31
C SER A 230 6.93 0.28 0.94
N ALA A 231 7.36 1.43 0.42
CA ALA A 231 8.43 2.25 0.97
C ALA A 231 7.86 3.51 1.59
N LEU A 232 8.39 3.85 2.76
CA LEU A 232 8.08 5.04 3.53
C LEU A 232 9.35 5.89 3.64
N ARG A 233 9.30 7.16 3.24
CA ARG A 233 10.40 8.12 3.37
C ARG A 233 9.92 9.38 4.07
N ILE A 234 10.60 9.76 5.15
CA ILE A 234 10.27 10.91 5.98
C ILE A 234 11.51 11.81 6.07
N VAL A 235 11.30 13.12 5.95
CA VAL A 235 12.31 14.13 6.25
C VAL A 235 11.80 15.00 7.39
N THR A 236 12.64 15.31 8.35
CA THR A 236 12.35 16.20 9.48
C THR A 236 13.17 17.50 9.38
N LEU A 237 12.70 18.56 10.02
CA LEU A 237 13.36 19.87 10.01
C LEU A 237 14.61 19.93 10.91
N GLN A 238 14.74 18.97 11.83
CA GLN A 238 15.83 18.87 12.82
C GLN A 238 16.03 17.40 13.23
N PRO A 239 17.18 17.04 13.84
CA PRO A 239 17.45 15.67 14.27
C PRO A 239 16.31 15.09 15.12
N THR A 240 15.68 14.02 14.63
CA THR A 240 14.46 13.46 15.21
C THR A 240 14.55 11.93 15.24
N ARG A 241 14.25 11.32 16.40
CA ARG A 241 14.04 9.87 16.48
C ARG A 241 12.59 9.55 16.14
N LEU A 242 12.37 8.68 15.15
CA LEU A 242 11.05 8.23 14.75
C LEU A 242 10.75 6.82 15.25
N GLU A 243 9.54 6.62 15.76
CA GLU A 243 8.91 5.29 15.89
C GLU A 243 7.66 5.26 15.01
N VAL A 244 7.55 4.26 14.15
CA VAL A 244 6.41 4.11 13.24
C VAL A 244 5.79 2.73 13.43
N ARG A 245 4.45 2.69 13.50
CA ARG A 245 3.68 1.44 13.55
C ARG A 245 2.63 1.43 12.45
N PHE A 246 2.59 0.35 11.68
CA PHE A 246 1.60 0.12 10.63
C PHE A 246 1.05 -1.30 10.74
N MET A 247 -0.26 -1.49 10.54
CA MET A 247 -0.92 -2.80 10.64
C MET A 247 -0.56 -3.55 11.95
N ASN A 248 -0.51 -2.82 13.07
CA ASN A 248 -0.06 -3.27 14.40
C ASN A 248 1.40 -3.77 14.52
N LYS A 249 2.23 -3.67 13.47
CA LYS A 249 3.66 -4.00 13.50
C LYS A 249 4.50 -2.72 13.65
N PRO A 250 5.53 -2.68 14.51
CA PRO A 250 6.56 -1.63 14.44
C PRO A 250 7.36 -1.80 13.15
N LEU A 251 7.76 -0.69 12.54
CA LEU A 251 8.61 -0.68 11.34
C LEU A 251 10.06 -0.40 11.72
N LEU A 252 11.01 -1.14 11.13
CA LEU A 252 12.41 -0.76 11.16
C LEU A 252 12.61 0.54 10.37
N ILE A 253 13.19 1.54 11.03
CA ILE A 253 13.52 2.85 10.46
C ILE A 253 15.04 2.95 10.30
N PHE A 254 15.49 3.27 9.10
CA PHE A 254 16.89 3.55 8.78
C PHE A 254 17.05 5.05 8.55
N SER A 255 17.82 5.71 9.41
CA SER A 255 18.10 7.15 9.34
C SER A 255 19.42 7.44 8.64
N ASP A 256 19.57 8.64 8.08
CA ASP A 256 20.88 9.22 7.77
C ASP A 256 21.66 9.61 9.05
N GLU A 257 22.96 9.90 8.90
CA GLU A 257 23.83 10.26 10.03
C GLU A 257 23.34 11.49 10.80
N ALA A 258 22.70 12.44 10.09
CA ALA A 258 22.13 13.64 10.66
C ALA A 258 20.77 13.43 11.37
N GLN A 259 20.17 12.24 11.28
CA GLN A 259 18.83 11.91 11.80
C GLN A 259 17.74 12.86 11.29
N VAL A 260 17.84 13.28 10.02
CA VAL A 260 16.85 14.13 9.34
C VAL A 260 16.16 13.45 8.17
N THR A 261 16.80 12.46 7.53
CA THR A 261 16.16 11.58 6.54
C THR A 261 15.95 10.20 7.15
N HIS A 262 14.73 9.68 7.04
CA HIS A 262 14.35 8.39 7.58
C HIS A 262 13.64 7.56 6.51
N THR A 263 13.99 6.29 6.40
CA THR A 263 13.45 5.36 5.41
C THR A 263 12.98 4.07 6.09
N ALA A 264 11.84 3.54 5.68
CA ALA A 264 11.37 2.22 6.07
C ALA A 264 10.82 1.47 4.86
N LEU A 265 11.06 0.16 4.82
CA LEU A 265 10.51 -0.75 3.82
C LEU A 265 9.63 -1.77 4.52
N LEU A 266 8.38 -1.93 4.08
CA LEU A 266 7.42 -2.83 4.72
C LEU A 266 6.77 -3.76 3.69
N GLY A 267 6.73 -5.05 4.01
CA GLY A 267 5.92 -6.01 3.27
C GLY A 267 4.49 -5.97 3.75
N ILE A 268 3.55 -5.78 2.83
CA ILE A 268 2.12 -5.99 3.07
C ILE A 268 1.84 -7.47 2.84
N ASP A 269 1.21 -8.12 3.81
CA ASP A 269 0.89 -9.55 3.69
C ASP A 269 -0.13 -9.79 2.55
N ALA A 270 0.07 -10.84 1.75
CA ALA A 270 -0.84 -11.18 0.65
C ALA A 270 -2.20 -11.72 1.12
N LEU A 271 -2.34 -12.04 2.41
CA LEU A 271 -3.60 -12.37 3.10
C LEU A 271 -4.15 -11.20 3.96
N ALA A 272 -3.51 -10.03 3.96
CA ALA A 272 -4.02 -8.87 4.68
C ALA A 272 -5.41 -8.45 4.16
N GLU A 273 -6.33 -8.09 5.06
CA GLU A 273 -7.66 -7.63 4.69
C GLU A 273 -7.58 -6.27 3.95
N PRO A 274 -8.09 -6.13 2.70
CA PRO A 274 -8.09 -4.84 2.00
C PRO A 274 -8.93 -3.81 2.75
N SER A 275 -8.26 -2.82 3.36
CA SER A 275 -8.92 -1.93 4.33
C SER A 275 -8.14 -0.62 4.53
N LEU A 276 -8.65 0.23 5.43
CA LEU A 276 -7.95 1.42 5.92
C LEU A 276 -7.26 1.07 7.24
N TYR A 277 -5.93 1.13 7.24
CA TYR A 277 -5.12 0.86 8.42
C TYR A 277 -4.53 2.16 8.99
N PRO A 278 -4.46 2.31 10.32
CA PRO A 278 -3.77 3.43 10.93
C PRO A 278 -2.25 3.25 10.78
N LEU A 279 -1.60 4.32 10.35
CA LEU A 279 -0.17 4.53 10.40
C LEU A 279 0.09 5.51 11.53
N HIS A 280 0.57 4.99 12.66
CA HIS A 280 0.94 5.80 13.82
C HIS A 280 2.41 6.17 13.72
N LEU A 281 2.73 7.44 13.94
CA LEU A 281 4.09 7.94 14.07
C LEU A 281 4.27 8.68 15.40
N ILE A 282 5.38 8.39 16.08
CA ILE A 282 5.87 9.17 17.21
C ILE A 282 7.21 9.80 16.78
N ALA A 283 7.27 11.12 16.80
CA ALA A 283 8.49 11.89 16.58
C ALA A 283 8.99 12.38 17.93
N THR A 284 10.25 12.09 18.27
CA THR A 284 10.96 12.67 19.42
C THR A 284 12.11 13.52 18.91
N THR A 285 12.04 14.83 19.10
CA THR A 285 13.09 15.77 18.65
C THR A 285 14.27 15.84 19.63
N SER A 286 15.37 16.45 19.22
CA SER A 286 16.61 16.53 20.01
C SER A 286 16.50 17.29 21.34
N ASP A 287 15.46 18.13 21.51
CA ASP A 287 15.08 18.81 22.74
C ASP A 287 14.19 17.96 23.68
N GLY A 288 13.82 16.75 23.25
CA GLY A 288 12.95 15.83 23.98
C GLY A 288 11.45 16.05 23.76
N GLU A 289 11.04 17.00 22.91
CA GLU A 289 9.61 17.17 22.59
C GLU A 289 9.09 15.95 21.84
N GLN A 290 7.92 15.43 22.26
CA GLN A 290 7.25 14.32 21.59
C GLN A 290 5.97 14.78 20.89
N ARG A 291 5.86 14.45 19.61
CA ARG A 291 4.65 14.61 18.80
C ARG A 291 4.17 13.26 18.30
N GLN A 292 2.85 13.07 18.34
CA GLN A 292 2.19 11.87 17.84
C GLN A 292 1.27 12.24 16.68
N PHE A 293 1.27 11.39 15.66
CA PHE A 293 0.44 11.57 14.48
C PHE A 293 -0.17 10.24 14.05
N GLU A 294 -1.33 10.33 13.40
CA GLU A 294 -2.05 9.19 12.86
C GLU A 294 -2.61 9.54 11.50
N TRP A 295 -2.36 8.69 10.50
CA TRP A 295 -2.99 8.77 9.20
C TRP A 295 -3.62 7.43 8.83
N ARG A 296 -4.65 7.46 7.99
CA ARG A 296 -5.25 6.25 7.44
C ARG A 296 -4.70 5.99 6.05
N VAL A 297 -4.05 4.84 5.90
CA VAL A 297 -3.50 4.35 4.63
C VAL A 297 -4.42 3.27 4.09
N ARG A 298 -4.80 3.37 2.82
CA ARG A 298 -5.51 2.29 2.12
C ARG A 298 -4.54 1.18 1.74
N VAL A 299 -4.81 -0.03 2.23
CA VAL A 299 -4.27 -1.27 1.66
C VAL A 299 -5.22 -1.73 0.56
N ALA A 300 -4.72 -1.76 -0.68
CA ALA A 300 -5.46 -2.26 -1.84
C ALA A 300 -5.44 -3.79 -1.91
N ASP A 301 -6.46 -4.36 -2.55
CA ASP A 301 -6.49 -5.76 -2.94
C ASP A 301 -5.50 -6.02 -4.08
N GLY A 302 -4.79 -7.14 -4.03
CA GLY A 302 -3.74 -7.51 -5.01
C GLY A 302 -4.24 -8.29 -6.23
N GLY A 303 -5.56 -8.54 -6.36
CA GLY A 303 -6.16 -9.19 -7.53
C GLY A 303 -5.80 -10.68 -7.70
N TYR A 304 -5.42 -11.37 -6.63
CA TYR A 304 -4.88 -12.73 -6.68
C TYR A 304 -5.90 -13.78 -7.14
N ARG A 305 -5.49 -14.63 -8.09
CA ARG A 305 -6.27 -15.78 -8.59
C ARG A 305 -6.21 -16.97 -7.64
N SER A 306 -7.09 -17.95 -7.83
CA SER A 306 -7.10 -19.21 -7.08
C SER A 306 -6.81 -20.41 -7.98
N GLU A 307 -6.10 -21.41 -7.43
CA GLU A 307 -5.65 -22.63 -8.08
C GLU A 307 -5.81 -23.84 -7.14
N ALA A 308 -6.12 -25.01 -7.69
CA ALA A 308 -6.22 -26.27 -6.97
C ALA A 308 -5.08 -27.21 -7.40
N ILE A 309 -4.28 -27.66 -6.43
CA ILE A 309 -3.10 -28.51 -6.65
C ILE A 309 -3.37 -29.91 -6.11
N ALA A 310 -3.19 -30.91 -6.98
CA ALA A 310 -3.18 -32.32 -6.60
C ALA A 310 -1.73 -32.77 -6.35
N LEU A 311 -1.47 -33.36 -5.18
CA LEU A 311 -0.15 -33.89 -4.82
C LEU A 311 -0.10 -35.41 -4.97
N ALA A 312 1.07 -35.94 -5.34
CA ALA A 312 1.30 -37.37 -5.42
C ALA A 312 1.28 -38.03 -4.01
N ALA A 313 0.91 -39.31 -3.94
CA ALA A 313 0.69 -40.02 -2.67
C ALA A 313 1.92 -40.00 -1.73
N ASN A 314 3.12 -40.05 -2.29
CA ASN A 314 4.40 -39.99 -1.56
C ASN A 314 4.80 -38.57 -1.07
N GLN A 315 4.02 -37.54 -1.40
CA GLN A 315 4.22 -36.16 -0.94
C GLN A 315 3.14 -35.70 0.06
N LEU A 316 2.15 -36.54 0.34
CA LEU A 316 1.08 -36.23 1.30
C LEU A 316 1.62 -36.03 2.72
N ASP A 317 2.63 -36.80 3.13
CA ASP A 317 3.28 -36.64 4.44
C ASP A 317 3.95 -35.27 4.59
N LEU A 318 4.39 -34.63 3.50
CA LEU A 318 4.95 -33.28 3.52
C LEU A 318 3.87 -32.19 3.68
N LEU A 319 2.58 -32.55 3.80
CA LEU A 319 1.52 -31.65 4.29
C LEU A 319 1.34 -31.75 5.83
N ASN A 320 1.98 -32.73 6.49
CA ASN A 320 1.84 -32.92 7.94
C ASN A 320 2.48 -31.73 8.68
N PRO A 321 1.74 -31.03 9.57
CA PRO A 321 2.29 -29.93 10.37
C PRO A 321 3.53 -30.33 11.19
N ALA A 322 3.68 -31.59 11.58
CA ALA A 322 4.87 -32.08 12.28
C ALA A 322 6.15 -32.00 11.43
N ILE A 323 6.03 -31.93 10.09
CA ILE A 323 7.15 -31.77 9.16
C ILE A 323 7.27 -30.30 8.70
N THR A 324 6.16 -29.61 8.43
CA THR A 324 6.23 -28.23 7.91
C THR A 324 6.58 -27.20 8.97
N GLN A 325 6.04 -27.33 10.20
CA GLN A 325 6.20 -26.30 11.23
C GLN A 325 7.65 -26.07 11.69
N PRO A 326 8.50 -27.11 11.90
CA PRO A 326 9.90 -26.90 12.27
C PRO A 326 10.68 -26.12 11.19
N GLU A 327 10.43 -26.42 9.91
CA GLU A 327 11.05 -25.70 8.79
C GLU A 327 10.53 -24.27 8.67
N GLU A 328 9.22 -24.06 8.79
CA GLU A 328 8.64 -22.72 8.79
C GLU A 328 9.14 -21.86 9.96
N GLN A 329 9.41 -22.46 11.12
CA GLN A 329 10.02 -21.78 12.26
C GLN A 329 11.49 -21.44 11.98
N ARG A 330 12.25 -22.36 11.39
CA ARG A 330 13.64 -22.14 10.95
C ARG A 330 13.74 -20.99 9.95
N VAL A 331 12.91 -20.98 8.90
CA VAL A 331 12.88 -19.90 7.91
C VAL A 331 12.47 -18.59 8.57
N ARG A 332 11.40 -18.56 9.38
CA ARG A 332 10.97 -17.36 10.12
C ARG A 332 12.05 -16.80 11.03
N GLN A 333 12.81 -17.66 11.72
CA GLN A 333 13.93 -17.23 12.56
C GLN A 333 15.00 -16.54 11.72
N VAL A 334 15.40 -17.13 10.58
CA VAL A 334 16.41 -16.56 9.68
C VAL A 334 15.98 -15.20 9.13
N VAL A 335 14.77 -15.08 8.58
CA VAL A 335 14.27 -13.82 7.97
C VAL A 335 13.77 -12.78 8.99
N SER A 336 13.89 -13.06 10.29
CA SER A 336 13.63 -12.11 11.38
C SER A 336 14.88 -11.37 11.87
N ALA A 337 16.06 -11.75 11.38
CA ALA A 337 17.30 -11.05 11.71
C ALA A 337 17.30 -9.61 11.19
N ILE A 338 17.97 -8.71 11.91
CA ILE A 338 18.07 -7.29 11.57
C ILE A 338 19.53 -6.97 11.25
N THR A 339 19.82 -6.77 9.97
CA THR A 339 21.13 -6.34 9.49
C THR A 339 21.05 -4.86 9.07
N PRO A 340 21.65 -3.92 9.83
CA PRO A 340 21.54 -2.48 9.54
C PRO A 340 22.31 -2.02 8.30
N GLN A 341 23.33 -2.77 7.89
CA GLN A 341 24.06 -2.53 6.64
C GLN A 341 23.19 -2.92 5.45
N ARG A 342 23.09 -2.05 4.44
CA ARG A 342 22.42 -2.33 3.17
C ARG A 342 23.42 -2.87 2.14
N TYR A 343 23.08 -3.98 1.48
CA TYR A 343 23.86 -4.57 0.40
C TYR A 343 23.23 -4.39 -0.99
N PHE A 344 21.91 -4.18 -1.08
CA PHE A 344 21.23 -3.92 -2.36
C PHE A 344 21.35 -2.45 -2.81
N SER A 345 21.24 -2.24 -4.12
CA SER A 345 21.06 -0.91 -4.73
C SER A 345 20.38 -1.04 -6.10
N GLY A 346 19.48 -0.11 -6.43
CA GLY A 346 18.78 -0.12 -7.72
C GLY A 346 17.75 -1.25 -7.87
N LEU A 347 17.68 -1.82 -9.08
CA LEU A 347 16.81 -2.96 -9.41
C LEU A 347 17.50 -4.28 -9.05
N MET A 348 16.73 -5.24 -8.57
CA MET A 348 17.17 -6.63 -8.45
C MET A 348 17.19 -7.33 -9.82
N GLY A 349 18.21 -8.16 -10.04
CA GLY A 349 18.25 -9.08 -11.18
C GLY A 349 17.21 -10.20 -11.08
N LEU A 350 16.95 -10.89 -12.19
CA LEU A 350 16.20 -12.15 -12.16
C LEU A 350 17.12 -13.28 -11.65
N PRO A 351 16.61 -14.21 -10.83
CA PRO A 351 17.41 -15.29 -10.25
C PRO A 351 17.69 -16.43 -11.25
N CYS A 352 16.98 -16.48 -12.38
CA CYS A 352 17.14 -17.48 -13.43
C CYS A 352 16.69 -16.93 -14.79
N ALA A 353 17.33 -17.37 -15.86
CA ALA A 353 17.00 -17.00 -17.24
C ALA A 353 15.93 -17.93 -17.83
N ALA A 354 14.74 -17.91 -17.23
CA ALA A 354 13.62 -18.81 -17.54
C ALA A 354 12.27 -18.08 -17.52
N PRO A 355 11.21 -18.60 -18.18
CA PRO A 355 9.87 -18.04 -18.08
C PRO A 355 9.23 -18.36 -16.72
N VAL A 356 8.44 -17.42 -16.22
CA VAL A 356 7.59 -17.61 -15.03
C VAL A 356 6.41 -18.53 -15.39
N THR A 357 6.16 -19.54 -14.56
CA THR A 357 5.02 -20.48 -14.70
C THR A 357 3.93 -20.26 -13.66
N SER A 358 4.28 -20.02 -12.40
CA SER A 358 3.32 -19.69 -11.34
C SER A 358 3.73 -18.38 -10.66
N PRO A 359 2.93 -17.31 -10.75
CA PRO A 359 3.24 -16.05 -10.09
C PRO A 359 2.92 -16.10 -8.59
N PHE A 360 3.52 -15.16 -7.86
CA PHE A 360 3.25 -14.92 -6.44
C PHE A 360 1.75 -14.67 -6.14
N GLY A 361 1.35 -15.06 -4.94
CA GLY A 361 0.06 -14.72 -4.31
C GLY A 361 -1.13 -15.57 -4.74
N THR A 362 -0.99 -16.36 -5.82
CA THR A 362 -1.98 -17.36 -6.28
C THR A 362 -2.46 -18.20 -5.09
N ARG A 363 -3.74 -18.13 -4.75
CA ARG A 363 -4.34 -18.89 -3.64
C ARG A 363 -4.29 -20.38 -3.98
N ARG A 364 -3.74 -21.21 -3.10
CA ARG A 364 -3.55 -22.65 -3.31
C ARG A 364 -4.48 -23.43 -2.39
N SER A 365 -5.26 -24.34 -2.96
CA SER A 365 -5.95 -25.44 -2.26
C SER A 365 -5.21 -26.74 -2.59
N TYR A 366 -4.88 -27.52 -1.56
CA TYR A 366 -4.31 -28.86 -1.73
C TYR A 366 -5.40 -29.90 -1.50
N ASN A 367 -5.58 -30.83 -2.45
CA ASN A 367 -6.50 -31.96 -2.34
C ASN A 367 -7.93 -31.57 -1.90
N ASN A 368 -8.48 -30.48 -2.46
CA ASN A 368 -9.79 -29.90 -2.14
C ASN A 368 -9.95 -29.35 -0.69
N GLY A 369 -8.84 -29.05 -0.01
CA GLY A 369 -8.83 -28.32 1.26
C GLY A 369 -9.18 -26.82 1.13
N ALA A 370 -9.19 -26.10 2.24
CA ALA A 370 -9.45 -24.66 2.24
C ALA A 370 -8.40 -23.86 1.45
N LEU A 371 -8.81 -22.75 0.82
CA LEU A 371 -7.93 -21.77 0.16
C LEU A 371 -7.23 -20.86 1.18
N ASN A 372 -6.66 -21.44 2.24
CA ASN A 372 -5.95 -20.73 3.32
C ASN A 372 -4.43 -20.64 3.10
N THR A 373 -3.92 -21.19 2.00
CA THR A 373 -2.53 -21.05 1.58
C THR A 373 -2.43 -20.27 0.27
N LEU A 374 -1.25 -19.73 -0.01
CA LEU A 374 -0.96 -19.05 -1.26
C LEU A 374 0.43 -19.40 -1.76
N HIS A 375 0.71 -19.03 -3.00
CA HIS A 375 2.03 -19.15 -3.57
C HIS A 375 2.94 -18.04 -3.02
N THR A 376 3.87 -18.40 -2.14
CA THR A 376 4.72 -17.46 -1.38
C THR A 376 5.90 -16.88 -2.16
N GLY A 377 6.09 -17.31 -3.41
CA GLY A 377 7.17 -16.87 -4.29
C GLY A 377 6.74 -16.89 -5.76
N THR A 378 7.71 -16.87 -6.66
CA THR A 378 7.50 -17.01 -8.11
C THR A 378 8.22 -18.26 -8.61
N ASP A 379 7.52 -19.10 -9.37
CA ASP A 379 8.04 -20.32 -9.98
C ASP A 379 8.54 -20.03 -11.40
N PHE A 380 9.75 -20.50 -11.72
CA PHE A 380 10.37 -20.41 -13.04
C PHE A 380 10.59 -21.80 -13.65
N ALA A 381 10.10 -22.02 -14.87
CA ALA A 381 10.36 -23.26 -15.62
C ALA A 381 11.76 -23.27 -16.23
N ALA A 382 12.73 -23.57 -15.38
CA ALA A 382 14.12 -23.77 -15.74
C ALA A 382 14.47 -25.27 -15.82
N LEU A 383 15.39 -25.63 -16.71
CA LEU A 383 15.86 -27.00 -16.86
C LEU A 383 16.69 -27.42 -15.61
N PRO A 384 16.72 -28.72 -15.26
CA PRO A 384 17.68 -29.25 -14.28
C PRO A 384 19.11 -28.79 -14.58
N GLY A 385 19.88 -28.48 -13.55
CA GLY A 385 21.26 -28.00 -13.69
C GLY A 385 21.40 -26.54 -14.17
N ALA A 386 20.30 -25.85 -14.52
CA ALA A 386 20.36 -24.43 -14.89
C ALA A 386 20.87 -23.58 -13.72
N ALA A 387 21.71 -22.58 -14.00
CA ALA A 387 22.28 -21.72 -12.96
C ALA A 387 21.22 -20.85 -12.26
N VAL A 388 21.35 -20.73 -10.94
CA VAL A 388 20.58 -19.83 -10.10
C VAL A 388 21.50 -18.72 -9.59
N TYR A 389 21.05 -17.47 -9.72
CA TYR A 389 21.85 -16.26 -9.50
C TYR A 389 21.36 -15.45 -8.31
N ALA A 390 22.30 -14.84 -7.58
CA ALA A 390 21.99 -13.81 -6.60
C ALA A 390 21.49 -12.52 -7.30
N PRO A 391 20.30 -11.99 -6.96
CA PRO A 391 19.66 -10.87 -7.65
C PRO A 391 20.21 -9.51 -7.20
N ALA A 392 20.84 -9.48 -6.03
CA ALA A 392 21.57 -8.35 -5.46
C ALA A 392 22.70 -8.90 -4.58
N ALA A 393 23.68 -8.06 -4.23
CA ALA A 393 24.69 -8.43 -3.24
C ALA A 393 24.06 -8.67 -1.85
N GLY A 394 24.69 -9.51 -1.03
CA GLY A 394 24.19 -9.85 0.30
C GLY A 394 25.00 -10.96 0.97
N VAL A 395 24.59 -11.35 2.18
CA VAL A 395 25.22 -12.43 2.94
C VAL A 395 24.33 -13.67 2.93
N VAL A 396 24.86 -14.82 2.57
CA VAL A 396 24.16 -16.11 2.64
C VAL A 396 23.92 -16.45 4.11
N VAL A 397 22.67 -16.47 4.55
CA VAL A 397 22.27 -16.76 5.95
C VAL A 397 21.71 -18.17 6.13
N LEU A 398 21.36 -18.85 5.04
CA LEU A 398 21.02 -20.28 5.02
C LEU A 398 21.54 -20.90 3.72
N ALA A 399 22.14 -22.08 3.81
CA ALA A 399 22.57 -22.92 2.69
C ALA A 399 22.60 -24.38 3.16
N GLU A 400 21.43 -25.01 3.25
CA GLU A 400 21.24 -26.34 3.84
C GLU A 400 20.09 -27.11 3.17
N THR A 401 20.01 -28.42 3.37
CA THR A 401 18.88 -29.24 2.90
C THR A 401 17.74 -29.20 3.92
N LEU A 402 16.57 -28.74 3.48
CA LEU A 402 15.33 -28.67 4.24
C LEU A 402 14.33 -29.73 3.74
N ALA A 403 13.39 -30.15 4.58
CA ALA A 403 12.50 -31.28 4.30
C ALA A 403 11.46 -30.99 3.20
N VAL A 404 10.89 -29.79 3.20
CA VAL A 404 9.85 -29.33 2.27
C VAL A 404 10.46 -28.49 1.15
N ARG A 405 11.35 -27.54 1.48
CA ARG A 405 12.05 -26.69 0.49
C ARG A 405 13.19 -27.39 -0.26
N GLY A 406 13.61 -28.59 0.15
CA GLY A 406 14.75 -29.27 -0.46
C GLY A 406 16.06 -28.55 -0.19
N ASN A 407 17.03 -28.65 -1.10
CA ASN A 407 18.24 -27.84 -1.03
C ASN A 407 17.85 -26.35 -1.16
N ALA A 408 18.16 -25.58 -0.13
CA ALA A 408 17.68 -24.22 0.03
C ALA A 408 18.83 -23.24 0.26
N VAL A 409 18.71 -22.04 -0.32
CA VAL A 409 19.55 -20.88 -0.01
C VAL A 409 18.67 -19.73 0.49
N ILE A 410 19.14 -18.96 1.47
CA ILE A 410 18.58 -17.64 1.82
C ILE A 410 19.72 -16.62 1.86
N ILE A 411 19.54 -15.48 1.21
CA ILE A 411 20.45 -14.33 1.23
C ILE A 411 19.80 -13.17 2.01
N ASP A 412 20.54 -12.59 2.94
CA ASP A 412 20.24 -11.32 3.59
C ASP A 412 20.88 -10.17 2.79
N HIS A 413 20.05 -9.28 2.25
CA HIS A 413 20.47 -8.10 1.50
C HIS A 413 20.57 -6.85 2.38
N GLY A 414 20.37 -6.98 3.69
CA GLY A 414 20.31 -5.88 4.63
C GLY A 414 18.91 -5.28 4.76
N TRP A 415 18.73 -4.43 5.76
CA TRP A 415 17.49 -3.69 6.05
C TRP A 415 16.24 -4.59 6.23
N GLY A 416 16.44 -5.85 6.60
CA GLY A 416 15.37 -6.85 6.72
C GLY A 416 14.84 -7.36 5.38
N ILE A 417 15.61 -7.21 4.29
CA ILE A 417 15.30 -7.70 2.95
C ILE A 417 16.02 -9.02 2.72
N PHE A 418 15.26 -10.10 2.50
CA PHE A 418 15.83 -11.42 2.24
C PHE A 418 15.29 -12.01 0.94
N THR A 419 16.06 -12.87 0.29
CA THR A 419 15.59 -13.69 -0.84
C THR A 419 15.84 -15.17 -0.57
N GLY A 420 14.91 -16.03 -1.01
CA GLY A 420 14.94 -17.48 -0.78
C GLY A 420 14.86 -18.28 -2.08
N TYR A 421 15.60 -19.38 -2.18
CA TYR A 421 15.76 -20.21 -3.38
C TYR A 421 15.55 -21.67 -3.00
N TRP A 422 14.47 -22.27 -3.48
CA TRP A 422 14.09 -23.64 -3.09
C TRP A 422 14.27 -24.65 -4.23
N HIS A 423 14.12 -25.92 -3.88
CA HIS A 423 14.10 -27.08 -4.78
C HIS A 423 15.42 -27.30 -5.56
N LEU A 424 16.52 -26.68 -5.13
CA LEU A 424 17.80 -26.70 -5.83
C LEU A 424 18.36 -28.13 -5.98
N GLU A 425 19.21 -28.33 -6.99
CA GLU A 425 20.00 -29.55 -7.17
C GLU A 425 21.33 -29.41 -6.41
N SER A 426 22.10 -28.36 -6.69
CA SER A 426 23.36 -28.05 -5.99
C SER A 426 23.32 -26.75 -5.18
N LEU A 427 24.16 -26.70 -4.14
CA LEU A 427 24.46 -25.50 -3.36
C LEU A 427 25.91 -25.10 -3.68
N ASN A 428 26.11 -23.96 -4.34
CA ASN A 428 27.44 -23.48 -4.72
C ASN A 428 28.02 -22.47 -3.70
N VAL A 429 27.24 -22.15 -2.67
CA VAL A 429 27.59 -21.24 -1.57
C VAL A 429 27.36 -21.89 -0.21
N ARG A 430 27.87 -21.25 0.84
CA ARG A 430 27.72 -21.67 2.25
C ARG A 430 27.27 -20.50 3.11
N ALA A 431 26.62 -20.78 4.23
CA ALA A 431 26.26 -19.75 5.21
C ALA A 431 27.50 -18.94 5.65
N GLY A 432 27.33 -17.63 5.78
CA GLY A 432 28.39 -16.65 6.04
C GLY A 432 29.14 -16.15 4.79
N ALA A 433 28.88 -16.67 3.59
CA ALA A 433 29.48 -16.13 2.36
C ALA A 433 28.84 -14.79 1.98
N LEU A 434 29.66 -13.79 1.63
CA LEU A 434 29.21 -12.59 0.91
C LEU A 434 29.13 -12.92 -0.58
N VAL A 435 27.99 -12.64 -1.22
CA VAL A 435 27.77 -12.82 -2.66
C VAL A 435 27.53 -11.48 -3.36
N GLN A 436 27.85 -11.41 -4.65
CA GLN A 436 27.58 -10.26 -5.51
C GLN A 436 26.33 -10.46 -6.40
N ALA A 437 25.78 -9.36 -6.92
CA ALA A 437 24.70 -9.44 -7.89
C ALA A 437 25.18 -10.18 -9.17
N GLY A 438 24.41 -11.17 -9.63
CA GLY A 438 24.76 -12.04 -10.76
C GLY A 438 25.69 -13.21 -10.42
N GLU A 439 26.05 -13.42 -9.15
CA GLU A 439 26.86 -14.57 -8.73
C GLU A 439 26.03 -15.87 -8.71
N VAL A 440 26.61 -16.99 -9.16
CA VAL A 440 25.93 -18.30 -9.19
C VAL A 440 25.93 -18.93 -7.80
N ILE A 441 24.75 -19.08 -7.21
CA ILE A 441 24.56 -19.61 -5.85
C ILE A 441 24.18 -21.10 -5.79
N GLY A 442 23.78 -21.69 -6.91
CA GLY A 442 23.41 -23.10 -7.02
C GLY A 442 22.85 -23.43 -8.40
N THR A 443 22.26 -24.61 -8.54
CA THR A 443 21.55 -25.03 -9.75
C THR A 443 20.11 -25.43 -9.48
N VAL A 444 19.25 -25.25 -10.49
CA VAL A 444 17.85 -25.66 -10.47
C VAL A 444 17.74 -27.18 -10.38
N GLY A 445 16.85 -27.65 -9.50
CA GLY A 445 16.59 -29.08 -9.30
C GLY A 445 15.11 -29.36 -9.12
N SER A 446 14.80 -30.43 -8.38
CA SER A 446 13.45 -30.81 -7.98
C SER A 446 13.43 -31.43 -6.57
N SER A 447 14.30 -30.96 -5.68
CA SER A 447 14.44 -31.51 -4.32
C SER A 447 13.31 -31.06 -3.37
N GLY A 448 13.04 -31.83 -2.32
CA GLY A 448 11.94 -31.55 -1.39
C GLY A 448 10.55 -31.79 -2.01
N ARG A 449 9.57 -30.97 -1.64
CA ARG A 449 8.17 -31.06 -2.12
C ARG A 449 7.98 -30.33 -3.46
N SER A 450 8.42 -30.96 -4.53
CA SER A 450 8.28 -30.45 -5.91
C SER A 450 7.54 -31.43 -6.82
N THR A 451 6.74 -30.93 -7.78
CA THR A 451 6.08 -31.73 -8.82
C THR A 451 6.94 -31.95 -10.07
N GLY A 452 8.08 -31.26 -10.18
CA GLY A 452 9.04 -31.38 -11.28
C GLY A 452 10.08 -30.25 -11.27
N PRO A 453 11.10 -30.28 -12.14
CA PRO A 453 12.17 -29.29 -12.11
C PRO A 453 11.69 -27.85 -12.31
N HIS A 454 11.97 -26.98 -11.34
CA HIS A 454 11.69 -25.54 -11.37
C HIS A 454 12.52 -24.81 -10.30
N LEU A 455 12.68 -23.50 -10.44
CA LEU A 455 13.13 -22.64 -9.34
C LEU A 455 11.91 -21.95 -8.71
N HIS A 456 11.71 -22.15 -7.41
CA HIS A 456 10.83 -21.28 -6.61
C HIS A 456 11.68 -20.18 -5.95
N TRP A 457 11.34 -18.92 -6.19
CA TRP A 457 12.02 -17.74 -5.64
C TRP A 457 11.10 -16.92 -4.73
N GLU A 458 11.50 -16.71 -3.47
CA GLU A 458 10.79 -15.84 -2.51
C GLU A 458 11.57 -14.55 -2.24
N LEU A 459 10.84 -13.49 -1.88
CA LEU A 459 11.41 -12.27 -1.28
C LEU A 459 10.63 -11.91 -0.01
N PHE A 460 11.37 -11.54 1.03
CA PHE A 460 10.83 -11.15 2.33
C PHE A 460 11.22 -9.70 2.64
N VAL A 461 10.28 -8.93 3.20
CA VAL A 461 10.51 -7.58 3.72
C VAL A 461 10.06 -7.53 5.17
N GLN A 462 11.01 -7.38 6.10
CA GLN A 462 10.81 -7.47 7.55
C GLN A 462 10.04 -8.76 7.94
N GLY A 463 10.44 -9.89 7.36
CA GLY A 463 9.85 -11.21 7.58
C GLY A 463 8.47 -11.45 6.93
N VAL A 464 7.94 -10.51 6.14
CA VAL A 464 6.70 -10.69 5.36
C VAL A 464 7.03 -11.03 3.91
N GLN A 465 6.47 -12.12 3.39
CA GLN A 465 6.62 -12.54 2.00
C GLN A 465 5.85 -11.61 1.05
N VAL A 466 6.49 -11.21 -0.05
CA VAL A 466 5.95 -10.29 -1.06
C VAL A 466 6.34 -10.75 -2.47
N ASP A 467 5.68 -10.19 -3.49
CA ASP A 467 6.02 -10.43 -4.90
C ASP A 467 7.49 -10.06 -5.21
N PRO A 468 8.36 -11.04 -5.48
CA PRO A 468 9.77 -10.77 -5.77
C PRO A 468 9.94 -10.06 -7.12
N LEU A 469 8.99 -10.19 -8.05
CA LEU A 469 9.03 -9.52 -9.35
C LEU A 469 8.77 -8.00 -9.25
N GLN A 470 8.31 -7.49 -8.09
CA GLN A 470 8.25 -6.04 -7.88
C GLN A 470 9.65 -5.43 -7.86
N TRP A 471 10.60 -6.08 -7.18
CA TRP A 471 11.97 -5.59 -6.99
C TRP A 471 12.82 -5.62 -8.28
N THR A 472 12.39 -6.37 -9.29
CA THR A 472 13.01 -6.37 -10.63
C THR A 472 12.51 -5.25 -11.54
N LYS A 473 11.42 -4.56 -11.15
CA LYS A 473 10.74 -3.50 -11.92
C LYS A 473 10.74 -2.14 -11.23
N GLN A 474 10.88 -2.13 -9.91
CA GLN A 474 10.86 -0.96 -9.04
C GLN A 474 12.07 -1.00 -8.11
N SER A 475 12.88 0.06 -8.13
CA SER A 475 13.97 0.24 -7.16
C SER A 475 13.40 0.72 -5.83
N PHE A 476 14.01 0.27 -4.73
CA PHE A 476 13.70 0.72 -3.37
C PHE A 476 14.85 1.59 -2.82
N PRO A 477 14.53 2.60 -1.97
CA PRO A 477 15.45 3.68 -1.57
C PRO A 477 16.71 3.27 -0.82
#